data_AF-A0A969JEU6-F1
#
_entry.id   AF-A0A969JEU6-F1
#
_cell.length_a   1.000
_cell.length_b   1.000
_cell.length_c   1.000
_cell.angle_alpha   90.00
_cell.angle_beta   90.00
_cell.angle_gamma   90.00
#
_symmetry.space_group_name_H-M   'P 1'
#
loop_
_entity.id
_entity.type
_entity.pdbx_description
1 polymer ?
#
loop_
_entity_poly.entity_id
_entity_poly.type
_entity_poly.pdbx_seq_one_letter_code
_entity_poly.pdbx_strand_id
1 'polypeptide(L)'
;MNKLYSFLGILLLLSLSQPIKAQREVVTAGQYLRKANTAYAERNYNRALECYDVVLKDNPNPDNKDIIWNAAESARLTHHYVVAENYYQLLAKTDVAKNYPKLNLNWAQVRKSLENYDGAIQLLQVYAGSAAIASTVNNEKNEAQAEIEACEWAKTIANPDLAKYKLTSVGDKVNTPYTDLAPRQHNGVLYYSTAFFPKKEDAKPVLHIFSNDMKKESVDLPFNSTKEGESTTHFALNTEGGRVYFNQCQQKDNGEFHCEIFYRDKNTDGSWKDVVRLPDTINTTAFTASQPAIGFDKATGREVLYFVSDRKGGKGGMDIWYSDISADGKFSIPQNLSSVNTAKDDITPYFLKDNQYLFFSSNGYKSLGGLDIYYVQKMLMVLGLRLNMAVIRSIRATTIHIIRLKMDVFTLFQIEKAAFATQPKKIVSATIFTSMTSRLT
;
A
#
# COMPACT_ATOMS: atom_id res chain seq x y z
N MET A 1 13.72 -94.34 13.02
CA MET A 1 13.79 -94.20 14.49
C MET A 1 13.76 -92.71 14.84
N ASN A 2 12.84 -92.30 15.74
CA ASN A 2 12.97 -91.23 16.76
C ASN A 2 13.85 -89.99 16.42
N LYS A 3 13.41 -88.72 16.39
CA LYS A 3 12.30 -87.92 16.99
C LYS A 3 12.07 -86.68 16.07
N LEU A 4 11.14 -85.72 16.26
CA LEU A 4 10.10 -85.40 17.27
C LEU A 4 8.89 -84.73 16.56
N TYR A 5 7.95 -84.16 17.32
CA TYR A 5 6.92 -83.20 16.86
C TYR A 5 7.18 -81.78 17.40
N SER A 6 6.47 -80.80 16.79
CA SER A 6 6.06 -79.50 17.34
C SER A 6 6.94 -78.26 17.07
N PHE A 7 6.27 -77.09 17.08
CA PHE A 7 6.73 -75.73 16.80
C PHE A 7 7.21 -75.40 15.37
N LEU A 8 6.27 -74.98 14.50
CA LEU A 8 6.21 -73.57 14.02
C LEU A 8 4.87 -73.26 13.31
N GLY A 9 3.80 -73.20 14.10
CA GLY A 9 2.60 -72.46 13.71
C GLY A 9 2.72 -71.00 14.16
N ILE A 10 2.08 -70.08 13.44
CA ILE A 10 2.03 -68.63 13.73
C ILE A 10 3.35 -67.91 13.47
N LEU A 11 3.54 -67.47 12.22
CA LEU A 11 4.39 -66.34 11.87
C LEU A 11 3.55 -65.28 11.15
N LEU A 12 2.46 -64.89 11.82
CA LEU A 12 1.48 -63.90 11.38
C LEU A 12 1.59 -62.65 12.27
N LEU A 13 1.67 -61.47 11.65
CA LEU A 13 1.38 -60.15 12.25
C LEU A 13 2.18 -59.69 13.48
N LEU A 14 3.51 -59.51 13.33
CA LEU A 14 4.28 -58.53 14.13
C LEU A 14 5.28 -57.72 13.27
N SER A 15 4.89 -57.33 12.05
CA SER A 15 5.58 -56.24 11.34
C SER A 15 5.19 -54.91 11.97
N LEU A 16 6.06 -54.42 12.86
CA LEU A 16 5.95 -53.16 13.60
C LEU A 16 5.36 -52.01 12.76
N SER A 17 4.14 -51.59 13.09
CA SER A 17 3.59 -50.31 12.65
C SER A 17 4.30 -49.18 13.40
N GLN A 18 5.54 -48.89 13.01
CA GLN A 18 6.24 -47.67 13.39
C GLN A 18 5.38 -46.48 12.93
N PRO A 19 4.89 -45.60 13.83
CA PRO A 19 4.22 -44.40 13.39
C PRO A 19 5.22 -43.55 12.61
N ILE A 20 4.91 -43.25 11.35
CA ILE A 20 5.66 -42.28 10.55
C ILE A 20 5.49 -40.92 11.23
N LYS A 21 6.39 -40.62 12.17
CA LYS A 21 6.62 -39.25 12.61
C LYS A 21 7.20 -38.53 11.40
N ALA A 22 6.35 -37.83 10.65
CA ALA A 22 6.78 -36.83 9.70
C ALA A 22 7.73 -35.88 10.45
N GLN A 23 9.02 -36.02 10.17
CA GLN A 23 10.07 -35.28 10.86
C GLN A 23 9.99 -33.85 10.32
N ARG A 24 9.21 -33.00 11.00
CA ARG A 24 9.06 -31.58 10.65
C ARG A 24 10.47 -30.98 10.66
N GLU A 25 11.02 -30.76 9.47
CA GLU A 25 12.42 -30.40 9.29
C GLU A 25 12.72 -29.17 10.14
N VAL A 26 13.65 -29.29 11.09
CA VAL A 26 14.00 -28.18 11.98
C VAL A 26 14.86 -27.22 11.18
N VAL A 27 14.18 -26.28 10.50
CA VAL A 27 14.81 -25.26 9.66
C VAL A 27 15.77 -24.44 10.53
N THR A 28 17.06 -24.58 10.25
CA THR A 28 18.15 -23.91 10.97
C THR A 28 18.13 -22.40 10.76
N ALA A 29 18.68 -21.63 11.72
CA ALA A 29 18.86 -20.18 11.56
C ALA A 29 19.62 -19.82 10.25
N GLY A 30 20.58 -20.64 9.83
CA GLY A 30 21.28 -20.47 8.54
C GLY A 30 20.40 -20.70 7.31
N GLN A 31 19.39 -21.58 7.38
CA GLN A 31 18.38 -21.72 6.30
C GLN A 31 17.41 -20.52 6.31
N TYR A 32 17.00 -20.02 7.47
CA TYR A 32 16.18 -18.80 7.55
C TYR A 32 16.91 -17.56 7.03
N LEU A 33 18.20 -17.39 7.35
CA LEU A 33 19.00 -16.28 6.84
C LEU A 33 19.12 -16.31 5.30
N ARG A 34 19.28 -17.49 4.69
CA ARG A 34 19.25 -17.62 3.22
C ARG A 34 17.89 -17.21 2.65
N LYS A 35 16.78 -17.69 3.23
CA LYS A 35 15.41 -17.31 2.81
C LYS A 35 15.16 -15.80 2.96
N ALA A 36 15.64 -15.19 4.05
CA ALA A 36 15.53 -13.76 4.30
C ALA A 36 16.28 -12.94 3.23
N ASN A 37 17.54 -13.29 2.95
CA ASN A 37 18.36 -12.59 1.96
C ASN A 37 17.80 -12.72 0.53
N THR A 38 17.28 -13.91 0.15
CA THR A 38 16.59 -14.11 -1.13
C THR A 38 15.34 -13.23 -1.23
N ALA A 39 14.46 -13.28 -0.22
CA ALA A 39 13.25 -12.46 -0.19
C ALA A 39 13.56 -10.95 -0.21
N TYR A 40 14.63 -10.51 0.46
CA TYR A 40 15.08 -9.12 0.46
C TYR A 40 15.58 -8.68 -0.93
N ALA A 41 16.36 -9.52 -1.62
CA ALA A 41 16.82 -9.26 -2.99
C ALA A 41 15.65 -9.22 -4.00
N GLU A 42 14.63 -10.06 -3.80
CA GLU A 42 13.36 -10.05 -4.56
C GLU A 42 12.41 -8.90 -4.16
N ARG A 43 12.81 -8.01 -3.25
CA ARG A 43 11.99 -6.93 -2.67
C ARG A 43 10.72 -7.39 -1.94
N ASN A 44 10.62 -8.67 -1.61
CA ASN A 44 9.57 -9.25 -0.77
C ASN A 44 9.90 -8.99 0.71
N TYR A 45 9.86 -7.72 1.11
CA TYR A 45 10.29 -7.25 2.44
C TYR A 45 9.46 -7.84 3.59
N ASN A 46 8.18 -8.17 3.37
CA ASN A 46 7.37 -8.88 4.38
C ASN A 46 7.97 -10.25 4.67
N ARG A 47 8.25 -11.04 3.62
CA ARG A 47 8.86 -12.37 3.79
C ARG A 47 10.29 -12.30 4.30
N ALA A 48 11.04 -11.27 3.91
CA ALA A 48 12.37 -11.01 4.45
C ALA A 48 12.32 -10.75 5.96
N LEU A 49 11.43 -9.87 6.41
CA LEU A 49 11.22 -9.54 7.82
C LEU A 49 10.86 -10.77 8.66
N GLU A 50 9.89 -11.57 8.22
CA GLU A 50 9.50 -12.82 8.90
C GLU A 50 10.72 -13.73 9.15
N CYS A 51 11.58 -13.89 8.14
CA CYS A 51 12.74 -14.77 8.24
C CYS A 51 13.88 -14.13 9.05
N TYR A 52 14.09 -12.81 8.96
CA TYR A 52 15.07 -12.10 9.79
C TYR A 52 14.67 -12.07 11.27
N ASP A 53 13.38 -11.94 11.59
CA ASP A 53 12.87 -11.95 12.97
C ASP A 53 13.08 -13.31 13.65
N VAL A 54 12.99 -14.42 12.90
CA VAL A 54 13.42 -15.74 13.41
C VAL A 54 14.93 -15.75 13.71
N VAL A 55 15.78 -15.31 12.78
CA VAL A 55 17.24 -15.28 12.95
C VAL A 55 17.66 -14.40 14.15
N LEU A 56 17.03 -13.24 14.32
CA LEU A 56 17.35 -12.28 15.38
C LEU A 56 16.75 -12.63 16.75
N LYS A 57 15.80 -13.56 16.84
CA LYS A 57 15.37 -14.14 18.12
C LYS A 57 16.40 -15.15 18.65
N ASP A 58 16.92 -16.00 17.76
CA ASP A 58 17.93 -17.00 18.12
C ASP A 58 19.31 -16.37 18.35
N ASN A 59 19.65 -15.32 17.57
CA ASN A 59 20.86 -14.53 17.76
C ASN A 59 20.56 -13.03 17.68
N PRO A 60 20.27 -12.36 18.81
CA PRO A 60 19.96 -10.92 18.84
C PRO A 60 21.14 -9.99 18.55
N ASN A 61 22.37 -10.48 18.43
CA ASN A 61 23.54 -9.65 18.16
C ASN A 61 24.52 -10.35 17.20
N PRO A 62 24.09 -10.69 15.97
CA PRO A 62 24.90 -11.45 15.02
C PRO A 62 26.15 -10.66 14.62
N ASP A 63 27.26 -11.33 14.31
CA ASP A 63 28.51 -10.65 13.93
C ASP A 63 28.32 -9.72 12.73
N ASN A 64 27.61 -10.19 11.70
CA ASN A 64 27.19 -9.35 10.59
C ASN A 64 25.95 -8.51 10.98
N LYS A 65 26.13 -7.19 11.16
CA LYS A 65 25.07 -6.25 11.51
C LYS A 65 24.12 -5.92 10.35
N ASP A 66 24.45 -6.29 9.11
CA ASP A 66 23.55 -6.15 7.95
C ASP A 66 22.24 -6.94 8.14
N ILE A 67 22.26 -7.99 8.98
CA ILE A 67 21.07 -8.75 9.36
C ILE A 67 20.09 -7.85 10.14
N ILE A 68 20.60 -7.02 11.07
CA ILE A 68 19.78 -6.08 11.84
C ILE A 68 19.33 -4.92 10.94
N TRP A 69 20.22 -4.41 10.09
CA TRP A 69 19.91 -3.34 9.12
C TRP A 69 18.80 -3.78 8.16
N ASN A 70 18.95 -4.92 7.48
CA ASN A 70 17.96 -5.43 6.53
C ASN A 70 16.64 -5.78 7.22
N ALA A 71 16.64 -6.23 8.48
CA ALA A 71 15.41 -6.41 9.27
C ALA A 71 14.72 -5.07 9.55
N ALA A 72 15.46 -4.04 9.96
CA ALA A 72 14.94 -2.69 10.21
C ALA A 72 14.39 -2.03 8.93
N GLU A 73 15.12 -2.14 7.82
CA GLU A 73 14.69 -1.65 6.51
C GLU A 73 13.46 -2.41 6.00
N SER A 74 13.43 -3.75 6.12
CA SER A 74 12.26 -4.54 5.75
C SER A 74 11.02 -4.08 6.53
N ALA A 75 11.13 -3.94 7.86
CA ALA A 75 10.06 -3.45 8.71
C ALA A 75 9.66 -1.99 8.40
N ARG A 76 10.60 -1.12 8.02
CA ARG A 76 10.29 0.26 7.60
C ARG A 76 9.53 0.28 6.28
N LEU A 77 9.99 -0.49 5.30
CA LEU A 77 9.44 -0.57 3.94
C LEU A 77 8.06 -1.25 3.89
N THR A 78 7.70 -2.06 4.90
CA THR A 78 6.36 -2.63 5.06
C THR A 78 5.58 -2.03 6.23
N HIS A 79 6.00 -0.86 6.71
CA HIS A 79 5.28 -0.03 7.68
C HIS A 79 5.08 -0.64 9.09
N HIS A 80 5.82 -1.68 9.46
CA HIS A 80 5.92 -2.19 10.84
C HIS A 80 6.81 -1.28 11.70
N TYR A 81 6.43 0.00 11.82
CA TYR A 81 7.28 1.06 12.37
C TYR A 81 7.81 0.78 13.79
N VAL A 82 7.03 0.14 14.67
CA VAL A 82 7.50 -0.25 16.02
C VAL A 82 8.62 -1.30 15.95
N VAL A 83 8.50 -2.27 15.03
CA VAL A 83 9.52 -3.32 14.82
C VAL A 83 10.78 -2.70 14.20
N ALA A 84 10.61 -1.78 13.24
CA ALA A 84 11.71 -1.04 12.63
C ALA A 84 12.49 -0.20 13.67
N GLU A 85 11.80 0.55 14.54
CA GLU A 85 12.43 1.30 15.62
C GLU A 85 13.22 0.37 16.56
N ASN A 86 12.67 -0.79 16.95
CA ASN A 86 13.39 -1.74 17.80
C ASN A 86 14.71 -2.22 17.18
N TYR A 87 14.72 -2.53 15.87
CA TYR A 87 15.95 -2.95 15.19
C TYR A 87 16.92 -1.78 14.92
N TYR A 88 16.46 -0.57 14.63
CA TYR A 88 17.36 0.61 14.57
C TYR A 88 17.98 0.91 15.95
N GLN A 89 17.20 0.82 17.04
CA GLN A 89 17.72 0.96 18.40
C GLN A 89 18.74 -0.12 18.77
N LEU A 90 18.57 -1.34 18.26
CA LEU A 90 19.50 -2.44 18.43
C LEU A 90 20.81 -2.16 17.66
N LEU A 91 20.71 -1.76 16.39
CA LEU A 91 21.86 -1.43 15.55
C LEU A 91 22.64 -0.21 16.08
N ALA A 92 21.94 0.83 16.55
CA ALA A 92 22.54 2.06 17.08
C ALA A 92 23.37 1.85 18.37
N LYS A 93 23.21 0.71 19.06
CA LYS A 93 24.02 0.32 20.22
C LYS A 93 25.35 -0.36 19.83
N THR A 94 25.58 -0.63 18.55
CA THR A 94 26.81 -1.27 18.06
C THR A 94 27.91 -0.25 17.77
N ASP A 95 29.17 -0.69 17.91
CA ASP A 95 30.38 0.06 17.58
C ASP A 95 30.50 0.39 16.07
N VAL A 96 29.87 -0.42 15.23
CA VAL A 96 29.80 -0.26 13.77
C VAL A 96 28.59 0.55 13.28
N ALA A 97 27.73 1.07 14.16
CA ALA A 97 26.54 1.86 13.77
C ALA A 97 26.86 3.02 12.80
N LYS A 98 28.04 3.64 12.97
CA LYS A 98 28.58 4.69 12.08
C LYS A 98 28.77 4.28 10.61
N ASN A 99 28.81 2.97 10.32
CA ASN A 99 28.96 2.44 8.96
C ASN A 99 27.62 2.48 8.18
N TYR A 100 26.50 2.79 8.83
CA TYR A 100 25.17 2.88 8.25
C TYR A 100 24.74 4.35 8.13
N PRO A 101 25.20 5.11 7.12
CA PRO A 101 25.01 6.56 7.06
C PRO A 101 23.53 6.98 7.08
N LYS A 102 22.64 6.17 6.50
CA LYS A 102 21.19 6.43 6.47
C LYS A 102 20.44 6.03 7.74
N LEU A 103 21.09 5.45 8.76
CA LEU A 103 20.47 5.00 10.01
C LEU A 103 19.62 6.08 10.68
N ASN A 104 20.19 7.25 10.92
CA ASN A 104 19.48 8.34 11.60
C ASN A 104 18.33 8.89 10.74
N LEU A 105 18.49 8.99 9.41
CA LEU A 105 17.45 9.45 8.50
C LEU A 105 16.26 8.46 8.46
N ASN A 106 16.54 7.18 8.26
CA ASN A 106 15.52 6.15 8.10
C ASN A 106 14.79 5.89 9.43
N TRP A 107 15.49 5.94 10.57
CA TRP A 107 14.88 5.87 11.89
C TRP A 107 14.09 7.14 12.24
N ALA A 108 14.51 8.34 11.79
CA ALA A 108 13.70 9.55 11.93
C ALA A 108 12.37 9.46 11.19
N GLN A 109 12.37 8.92 9.96
CA GLN A 109 11.13 8.66 9.21
C GLN A 109 10.19 7.72 9.98
N VAL A 110 10.73 6.66 10.59
CA VAL A 110 9.96 5.74 11.44
C VAL A 110 9.37 6.46 12.66
N ARG A 111 10.17 7.25 13.37
CA ARG A 111 9.69 8.03 14.53
C ARG A 111 8.63 9.06 14.15
N LYS A 112 8.76 9.72 12.99
CA LYS A 112 7.75 10.63 12.43
C LYS A 112 6.41 9.90 12.21
N SER A 113 6.42 8.73 11.57
CA SER A 113 5.23 7.89 11.38
C SER A 113 4.60 7.37 12.70
N LEU A 114 5.41 7.25 13.75
CA LEU A 114 4.98 6.93 15.11
C LEU A 114 4.53 8.18 15.92
N GLU A 115 4.45 9.36 15.31
CA GLU A 115 4.16 10.67 15.94
C GLU A 115 5.17 11.10 17.02
N ASN A 116 6.33 10.43 17.10
CA ASN A 116 7.46 10.80 17.94
C ASN A 116 8.30 11.89 17.24
N TYR A 117 7.69 13.05 17.02
CA TYR A 117 8.29 14.15 16.25
C TYR A 117 9.58 14.68 16.89
N ASP A 118 9.63 14.84 18.21
CA ASP A 118 10.85 15.30 18.90
C ASP A 118 11.99 14.29 18.76
N GLY A 119 11.69 12.99 18.91
CA GLY A 119 12.67 11.93 18.68
C GLY A 119 13.11 11.79 17.21
N ALA A 120 12.28 12.20 16.25
CA ALA A 120 12.65 12.30 14.84
C ALA A 120 13.55 13.51 14.57
N ILE A 121 13.23 14.69 15.14
CA ILE A 121 14.03 15.92 15.02
C ILE A 121 15.45 15.71 15.55
N GLN A 122 15.62 15.06 16.71
CA GLN A 122 16.93 14.73 17.26
C GLN A 122 17.78 13.89 16.29
N LEU A 123 17.20 12.86 15.67
CA LEU A 123 17.90 12.02 14.70
C LEU A 123 18.24 12.79 13.41
N LEU A 124 17.34 13.64 12.91
CA LEU A 124 17.58 14.48 11.73
C LEU A 124 18.69 15.52 11.99
N GLN A 125 18.78 16.09 13.19
CA GLN A 125 19.86 17.00 13.58
C GLN A 125 21.22 16.28 13.57
N VAL A 126 21.29 15.06 14.13
CA VAL A 126 22.51 14.23 14.08
C VAL A 126 22.86 13.85 12.64
N TYR A 127 21.88 13.50 11.81
CA TYR A 127 22.09 13.21 10.39
C TYR A 127 22.67 14.43 9.65
N ALA A 128 22.01 15.58 9.74
CA ALA A 128 22.41 16.83 9.08
C ALA A 128 23.77 17.40 9.54
N GLY A 129 24.22 17.03 10.75
CA GLY A 129 25.54 17.35 11.29
C GLY A 129 26.65 16.34 10.97
N SER A 130 26.32 15.20 10.33
CA SER A 130 27.28 14.12 10.11
C SER A 130 28.26 14.39 8.95
N ALA A 131 29.54 14.06 9.16
CA ALA A 131 30.61 14.34 8.19
C ALA A 131 30.48 13.58 6.86
N ALA A 132 29.66 12.51 6.79
CA ALA A 132 29.39 11.79 5.55
C ALA A 132 28.65 12.63 4.49
N ILE A 133 27.95 13.70 4.92
CA ILE A 133 27.28 14.66 4.02
C ILE A 133 28.28 15.66 3.42
N ALA A 134 29.47 15.83 4.01
CA ALA A 134 30.45 16.85 3.61
C ALA A 134 31.06 16.65 2.20
N SER A 135 30.94 15.45 1.62
CA SER A 135 31.42 15.15 0.26
C SER A 135 30.31 14.87 -0.76
N THR A 136 29.02 14.99 -0.38
CA THR A 136 27.90 14.61 -1.26
C THR A 136 26.70 15.55 -1.13
N VAL A 137 26.85 16.74 -1.75
CA VAL A 137 25.78 17.68 -2.17
C VAL A 137 24.89 18.29 -1.06
N ASN A 138 24.68 19.60 -1.12
CA ASN A 138 23.78 20.37 -0.24
C ASN A 138 22.35 19.78 -0.06
N ASN A 139 21.90 18.94 -0.99
CA ASN A 139 20.55 18.40 -1.05
C ASN A 139 20.19 17.57 0.19
N GLU A 140 21.05 16.66 0.66
CA GLU A 140 20.68 15.80 1.81
C GLU A 140 20.52 16.60 3.11
N LYS A 141 21.32 17.66 3.28
CA LYS A 141 21.19 18.58 4.42
C LYS A 141 19.90 19.41 4.31
N ASN A 142 19.55 19.85 3.10
CA ASN A 142 18.30 20.58 2.84
C ASN A 142 17.07 19.68 3.06
N GLU A 143 17.12 18.42 2.65
CA GLU A 143 16.07 17.42 2.91
C GLU A 143 15.88 17.17 4.40
N ALA A 144 16.97 16.94 5.15
CA ALA A 144 16.90 16.77 6.60
C ALA A 144 16.33 18.01 7.31
N GLN A 145 16.70 19.22 6.87
CA GLN A 145 16.16 20.47 7.39
C GLN A 145 14.66 20.64 7.06
N ALA A 146 14.23 20.28 5.84
CA ALA A 146 12.83 20.31 5.44
C ALA A 146 11.97 19.32 6.24
N GLU A 147 12.50 18.13 6.55
CA GLU A 147 11.82 17.16 7.43
C GLU A 147 11.77 17.61 8.89
N ILE A 148 12.80 18.32 9.41
CA ILE A 148 12.74 18.98 10.73
C ILE A 148 11.61 20.01 10.76
N GLU A 149 11.53 20.88 9.73
CA GLU A 149 10.42 21.84 9.62
C GLU A 149 9.04 21.18 9.49
N ALA A 150 8.96 20.01 8.85
CA ALA A 150 7.72 19.24 8.76
C ALA A 150 7.33 18.65 10.12
N CYS A 151 8.28 18.13 10.90
CA CYS A 151 8.04 17.65 12.26
C CYS A 151 7.62 18.78 13.22
N GLU A 152 8.26 19.95 13.16
CA GLU A 152 7.85 21.11 13.97
C GLU A 152 6.47 21.63 13.54
N TRP A 153 6.20 21.69 12.23
CA TRP A 153 4.85 22.00 11.72
C TRP A 153 3.81 20.99 12.23
N ALA A 154 4.09 19.69 12.18
CA ALA A 154 3.19 18.64 12.64
C ALA A 154 2.82 18.80 14.12
N LYS A 155 3.79 19.16 14.97
CA LYS A 155 3.57 19.49 16.39
C LYS A 155 2.62 20.69 16.60
N THR A 156 2.49 21.60 15.64
CA THR A 156 1.52 22.73 15.72
C THR A 156 0.12 22.39 15.22
N ILE A 157 -0.09 21.22 14.60
CA ILE A 157 -1.42 20.82 14.14
C ILE A 157 -2.23 20.35 15.34
N ALA A 158 -3.29 21.09 15.66
CA ALA A 158 -4.28 20.63 16.62
C ALA A 158 -4.93 19.34 16.11
N ASN A 159 -4.86 18.27 16.92
CA ASN A 159 -5.61 17.05 16.66
C ASN A 159 -7.09 17.40 16.48
N PRO A 160 -7.76 16.93 15.40
CA PRO A 160 -9.18 17.15 15.24
C PRO A 160 -9.92 16.50 16.40
N ASP A 161 -10.93 17.18 16.91
CA ASP A 161 -11.82 16.62 17.93
C ASP A 161 -12.61 15.46 17.33
N LEU A 162 -12.07 14.25 17.48
CA LEU A 162 -12.64 13.02 16.94
C LEU A 162 -14.02 12.70 17.53
N ALA A 163 -14.39 13.26 18.69
CA ALA A 163 -15.72 13.10 19.26
C ALA A 163 -16.83 13.72 18.39
N LYS A 164 -16.49 14.63 17.48
CA LYS A 164 -17.40 15.20 16.47
C LYS A 164 -17.76 14.22 15.35
N TYR A 165 -17.03 13.11 15.21
CA TYR A 165 -17.20 12.15 14.13
C TYR A 165 -17.59 10.76 14.66
N LYS A 166 -18.78 10.29 14.30
CA LYS A 166 -19.20 8.93 14.62
C LYS A 166 -18.60 7.94 13.62
N LEU A 167 -17.49 7.31 13.98
CA LEU A 167 -16.93 6.18 13.23
C LEU A 167 -17.80 4.94 13.44
N THR A 168 -18.33 4.39 12.34
CA THR A 168 -19.08 3.13 12.33
C THR A 168 -18.35 2.10 11.48
N SER A 169 -18.02 0.94 12.07
CA SER A 169 -17.54 -0.20 11.29
C SER A 169 -18.63 -0.65 10.30
N VAL A 170 -18.21 -0.93 9.07
CA VAL A 170 -19.05 -1.55 8.02
C VAL A 170 -19.22 -3.07 8.21
N GLY A 171 -18.52 -3.64 9.20
CA GLY A 171 -18.62 -5.04 9.61
C GLY A 171 -17.72 -5.98 8.81
N ASP A 172 -17.55 -7.17 9.37
CA ASP A 172 -16.58 -8.20 8.93
C ASP A 172 -16.97 -8.89 7.60
N LYS A 173 -18.12 -8.50 7.02
CA LYS A 173 -18.54 -8.88 5.65
C LYS A 173 -17.90 -8.02 4.56
N VAL A 174 -17.39 -6.85 4.93
CA VAL A 174 -16.78 -5.86 4.03
C VAL A 174 -15.30 -5.73 4.37
N ASN A 175 -14.99 -5.44 5.63
CA ASN A 175 -13.60 -5.36 6.11
C ASN A 175 -13.00 -6.77 6.13
N THR A 176 -11.93 -6.98 5.36
CA THR A 176 -11.17 -8.23 5.37
C THR A 176 -10.05 -8.19 6.43
N PRO A 177 -9.42 -9.32 6.79
CA PRO A 177 -8.19 -9.31 7.57
C PRO A 177 -6.94 -8.91 6.76
N TYR A 178 -7.10 -8.51 5.49
CA TYR A 178 -6.02 -8.16 4.56
C TYR A 178 -6.00 -6.66 4.26
N THR A 179 -5.16 -6.25 3.31
CA THR A 179 -5.11 -4.85 2.85
C THR A 179 -6.26 -4.56 1.88
N ASP A 180 -7.31 -3.93 2.39
CA ASP A 180 -8.40 -3.38 1.57
C ASP A 180 -8.00 -1.97 1.07
N LEU A 181 -8.05 -1.74 -0.25
CA LEU A 181 -7.58 -0.49 -0.87
C LEU A 181 -8.51 0.05 -1.96
N ALA A 182 -8.33 1.34 -2.26
CA ALA A 182 -9.11 2.11 -3.24
C ALA A 182 -10.66 1.94 -3.14
N PRO A 183 -11.27 2.13 -1.95
CA PRO A 183 -12.72 2.03 -1.79
C PRO A 183 -13.43 3.15 -2.57
N ARG A 184 -14.42 2.78 -3.39
CA ARG A 184 -15.29 3.70 -4.12
C ARG A 184 -16.73 3.22 -4.05
N GLN A 185 -17.63 4.05 -3.53
CA GLN A 185 -19.06 3.75 -3.53
C GLN A 185 -19.74 4.32 -4.77
N HIS A 186 -20.69 3.58 -5.34
CA HIS A 186 -21.59 4.05 -6.38
C HIS A 186 -22.97 3.38 -6.24
N ASN A 187 -24.05 4.17 -6.23
CA ASN A 187 -25.43 3.69 -6.10
C ASN A 187 -25.66 2.68 -4.95
N GLY A 188 -25.03 2.92 -3.80
CA GLY A 188 -25.13 2.06 -2.62
C GLY A 188 -24.15 0.88 -2.58
N VAL A 189 -23.59 0.47 -3.73
CA VAL A 189 -22.58 -0.59 -3.82
C VAL A 189 -21.19 -0.04 -3.54
N LEU A 190 -20.45 -0.70 -2.66
CA LEU A 190 -19.03 -0.44 -2.42
C LEU A 190 -18.17 -1.31 -3.33
N TYR A 191 -17.21 -0.69 -4.01
CA TYR A 191 -16.17 -1.37 -4.78
C TYR A 191 -14.83 -1.12 -4.10
N TYR A 192 -13.99 -2.14 -3.96
CA TYR A 192 -12.67 -2.03 -3.32
C TYR A 192 -11.76 -3.16 -3.80
N SER A 193 -10.44 -3.00 -3.69
CA SER A 193 -9.49 -4.06 -4.04
C SER A 193 -8.97 -4.73 -2.76
N THR A 194 -8.83 -6.06 -2.77
CA THR A 194 -8.31 -6.82 -1.62
C THR A 194 -7.67 -8.14 -2.07
N ALA A 195 -7.07 -8.87 -1.13
CA ALA A 195 -6.34 -10.10 -1.41
C ALA A 195 -7.26 -11.24 -1.89
N PHE A 196 -6.91 -11.79 -3.04
CA PHE A 196 -7.49 -12.99 -3.62
C PHE A 196 -6.46 -14.13 -3.58
N PHE A 197 -6.93 -15.32 -3.21
CA PHE A 197 -6.12 -16.51 -3.02
C PHE A 197 -6.55 -17.55 -4.06
N PRO A 198 -5.79 -17.73 -5.16
CA PRO A 198 -6.11 -18.74 -6.16
C PRO A 198 -6.09 -20.15 -5.55
N LYS A 199 -6.96 -21.05 -6.02
CA LYS A 199 -7.08 -22.41 -5.48
C LYS A 199 -5.90 -23.35 -5.81
N LYS A 200 -4.88 -22.86 -6.52
CA LYS A 200 -3.67 -23.61 -6.91
C LYS A 200 -2.67 -23.51 -5.76
N GLU A 201 -2.17 -24.65 -5.30
CA GLU A 201 -1.39 -24.78 -4.05
C GLU A 201 -0.15 -23.86 -3.98
N ASP A 202 0.56 -23.68 -5.10
CA ASP A 202 1.74 -22.82 -5.22
C ASP A 202 1.46 -21.39 -5.73
N ALA A 203 0.19 -21.01 -5.96
CA ALA A 203 -0.12 -19.71 -6.52
C ALA A 203 0.09 -18.59 -5.49
N LYS A 204 0.90 -17.58 -5.87
CA LYS A 204 1.04 -16.36 -5.07
C LYS A 204 -0.32 -15.64 -4.98
N PRO A 205 -0.69 -15.10 -3.79
CA PRO A 205 -1.86 -14.23 -3.68
C PRO A 205 -1.73 -13.01 -4.59
N VAL A 206 -2.85 -12.57 -5.14
CA VAL A 206 -2.97 -11.38 -5.99
C VAL A 206 -4.02 -10.44 -5.40
N LEU A 207 -4.14 -9.22 -5.93
CA LEU A 207 -5.25 -8.33 -5.56
C LEU A 207 -6.32 -8.36 -6.65
N HIS A 208 -7.58 -8.46 -6.24
CA HIS A 208 -8.77 -8.41 -7.09
C HIS A 208 -9.69 -7.27 -6.63
N ILE A 209 -10.49 -6.70 -7.54
CA ILE A 209 -11.57 -5.77 -7.21
C ILE A 209 -12.84 -6.54 -6.87
N PHE A 210 -13.37 -6.33 -5.68
CA PHE A 210 -14.65 -6.88 -5.23
C PHE A 210 -15.73 -5.82 -5.20
N SER A 211 -16.99 -6.27 -5.17
CA SER A 211 -18.18 -5.44 -4.94
C SER A 211 -19.00 -5.95 -3.77
N ASN A 212 -19.59 -5.05 -2.97
CA ASN A 212 -20.43 -5.41 -1.82
C ASN A 212 -21.65 -4.47 -1.72
N ASP A 213 -22.83 -5.03 -1.46
CA ASP A 213 -24.11 -4.29 -1.31
C ASP A 213 -24.38 -3.81 0.13
N MET A 214 -23.36 -3.89 1.00
CA MET A 214 -23.37 -3.65 2.44
C MET A 214 -24.24 -4.64 3.25
N LYS A 215 -24.70 -5.75 2.65
CA LYS A 215 -25.61 -6.73 3.28
C LYS A 215 -25.05 -8.15 3.20
N LYS A 216 -24.40 -8.50 2.09
CA LYS A 216 -23.89 -9.84 1.77
C LYS A 216 -22.36 -9.90 1.87
N GLU A 217 -21.82 -11.07 1.56
CA GLU A 217 -20.39 -11.24 1.30
C GLU A 217 -20.00 -10.55 -0.01
N SER A 218 -18.73 -10.17 -0.11
CA SER A 218 -18.18 -9.47 -1.27
C SER A 218 -18.06 -10.39 -2.49
N VAL A 219 -18.46 -9.88 -3.65
CA VAL A 219 -18.47 -10.59 -4.92
C VAL A 219 -17.26 -10.18 -5.76
N ASP A 220 -16.44 -11.17 -6.11
CA ASP A 220 -15.30 -11.04 -7.02
C ASP A 220 -15.78 -10.62 -8.42
N LEU A 221 -15.19 -9.59 -9.01
CA LEU A 221 -15.67 -9.03 -10.28
C LEU A 221 -15.15 -9.82 -11.49
N PRO A 222 -15.99 -10.03 -12.53
CA PRO A 222 -15.66 -10.90 -13.68
C PRO A 222 -14.62 -10.30 -14.64
N PHE A 223 -13.89 -9.27 -14.23
CA PHE A 223 -12.76 -8.64 -14.95
C PHE A 223 -11.46 -8.60 -14.17
N ASN A 224 -11.43 -9.22 -12.99
CA ASN A 224 -10.16 -9.48 -12.35
C ASN A 224 -9.36 -10.47 -13.23
N SER A 225 -8.04 -10.26 -13.29
CA SER A 225 -7.21 -11.05 -14.18
C SER A 225 -7.20 -12.52 -13.74
N THR A 226 -7.30 -13.42 -14.71
CA THR A 226 -7.11 -14.86 -14.50
C THR A 226 -5.67 -15.30 -14.74
N LYS A 227 -4.79 -14.36 -15.12
CA LYS A 227 -3.37 -14.58 -15.40
C LYS A 227 -2.59 -14.73 -14.09
N GLU A 228 -1.75 -15.75 -14.02
CA GLU A 228 -1.00 -16.06 -12.80
C GLU A 228 -0.06 -14.91 -12.39
N GLY A 229 -0.18 -14.47 -11.13
CA GLY A 229 0.63 -13.38 -10.57
C GLY A 229 0.23 -11.97 -11.00
N GLU A 230 -0.84 -11.79 -11.78
CA GLU A 230 -1.34 -10.48 -12.18
C GLU A 230 -2.49 -10.02 -11.27
N SER A 231 -2.43 -8.77 -10.82
CA SER A 231 -3.42 -8.19 -9.89
C SER A 231 -4.28 -7.13 -10.57
N THR A 232 -5.60 -7.22 -10.44
CA THR A 232 -6.53 -6.16 -10.86
C THR A 232 -6.91 -5.29 -9.67
N THR A 233 -6.66 -3.97 -9.75
CA THR A 233 -6.90 -3.03 -8.65
C THR A 233 -7.41 -1.68 -9.14
N HIS A 234 -7.89 -0.87 -8.18
CA HIS A 234 -8.36 0.51 -8.34
C HIS A 234 -9.56 0.65 -9.29
N PHE A 235 -10.74 0.92 -8.72
CA PHE A 235 -12.00 0.98 -9.47
C PHE A 235 -12.43 2.43 -9.74
N ALA A 236 -12.62 2.79 -11.01
CA ALA A 236 -13.15 4.10 -11.39
C ALA A 236 -14.27 3.99 -12.42
N LEU A 237 -15.49 4.38 -12.02
CA LEU A 237 -16.59 4.54 -12.95
C LEU A 237 -16.54 5.89 -13.65
N ASN A 238 -16.97 5.90 -14.91
CA ASN A 238 -17.36 7.10 -15.61
C ASN A 238 -18.63 7.73 -14.99
N THR A 239 -18.94 8.95 -15.42
CA THR A 239 -19.97 9.83 -14.85
C THR A 239 -21.38 9.23 -14.87
N GLU A 240 -21.66 8.37 -15.85
CA GLU A 240 -22.95 7.70 -16.06
C GLU A 240 -22.98 6.27 -15.50
N GLY A 241 -21.85 5.73 -15.03
CA GLY A 241 -21.73 4.34 -14.55
C GLY A 241 -21.79 3.28 -15.65
N GLY A 242 -21.79 3.69 -16.93
CA GLY A 242 -21.80 2.83 -18.11
C GLY A 242 -20.43 2.28 -18.50
N ARG A 243 -19.33 2.84 -17.98
CA ARG A 243 -17.96 2.36 -18.18
C ARG A 243 -17.19 2.32 -16.87
N VAL A 244 -16.46 1.23 -16.64
CA VAL A 244 -15.46 1.10 -15.57
C VAL A 244 -14.06 1.14 -16.14
N TYR A 245 -13.15 1.83 -15.46
CA TYR A 245 -11.71 1.81 -15.65
C TYR A 245 -11.04 1.17 -14.43
N PHE A 246 -10.00 0.39 -14.66
CA PHE A 246 -9.19 -0.27 -13.63
C PHE A 246 -7.78 -0.50 -14.14
N ASN A 247 -6.83 -0.82 -13.26
CA ASN A 247 -5.48 -1.22 -13.70
C ASN A 247 -5.22 -2.70 -13.39
N GLN A 248 -4.48 -3.35 -14.29
CA GLN A 248 -3.91 -4.68 -14.07
C GLN A 248 -2.40 -4.53 -13.91
N CYS A 249 -1.82 -5.18 -12.90
CA CYS A 249 -0.40 -5.07 -12.54
C CYS A 249 0.29 -6.42 -12.53
N GLN A 250 1.39 -6.56 -13.26
CA GLN A 250 2.29 -7.70 -13.23
C GLN A 250 3.56 -7.32 -12.45
N GLN A 251 4.01 -8.18 -11.53
CA GLN A 251 5.35 -8.05 -10.95
C GLN A 251 6.40 -8.51 -11.97
N LYS A 252 7.44 -7.70 -12.19
CA LYS A 252 8.63 -8.02 -12.98
C LYS A 252 9.65 -8.80 -12.15
N ASP A 253 10.62 -9.41 -12.81
CA ASP A 253 11.72 -10.17 -12.16
C ASP A 253 12.55 -9.35 -11.16
N ASN A 254 12.62 -8.03 -11.31
CA ASN A 254 13.31 -7.12 -10.39
C ASN A 254 12.47 -6.72 -9.16
N GLY A 255 11.28 -7.32 -8.99
CA GLY A 255 10.33 -7.07 -7.91
C GLY A 255 9.40 -5.87 -8.12
N GLU A 256 9.61 -5.05 -9.16
CA GLU A 256 8.78 -3.88 -9.46
C GLU A 256 7.47 -4.26 -10.17
N PHE A 257 6.42 -3.47 -9.98
CA PHE A 257 5.14 -3.68 -10.67
C PHE A 257 5.02 -2.81 -11.92
N HIS A 258 4.76 -3.43 -13.06
CA HIS A 258 4.25 -2.73 -14.24
C HIS A 258 2.74 -2.87 -14.28
N CYS A 259 2.05 -1.74 -14.31
CA CYS A 259 0.61 -1.67 -14.42
C CYS A 259 0.20 -1.03 -15.74
N GLU A 260 -0.90 -1.50 -16.30
CA GLU A 260 -1.58 -0.89 -17.43
C GLU A 260 -3.06 -0.68 -17.09
N ILE A 261 -3.68 0.35 -17.70
CA ILE A 261 -5.08 0.71 -17.46
C ILE A 261 -5.96 0.10 -18.55
N PHE A 262 -7.07 -0.50 -18.12
CA PHE A 262 -8.07 -1.15 -18.96
C PHE A 262 -9.44 -0.55 -18.65
N TYR A 263 -10.40 -0.81 -19.52
CA TYR A 263 -11.80 -0.50 -19.28
C TYR A 263 -12.74 -1.64 -19.69
N ARG A 264 -13.96 -1.59 -19.17
CA ARG A 264 -15.10 -2.36 -19.68
C ARG A 264 -16.31 -1.44 -19.81
N ASP A 265 -16.99 -1.56 -20.94
CA ASP A 265 -18.32 -0.98 -21.12
C ASP A 265 -19.39 -1.91 -20.57
N LYS A 266 -20.50 -1.34 -20.12
CA LYS A 266 -21.68 -2.07 -19.68
C LYS A 266 -22.61 -2.34 -20.87
N ASN A 267 -23.20 -3.52 -20.89
CA ASN A 267 -24.30 -3.88 -21.77
C ASN A 267 -25.62 -3.28 -21.27
N THR A 268 -26.64 -3.26 -22.13
CA THR A 268 -28.00 -2.79 -21.80
C THR A 268 -28.69 -3.66 -20.74
N ASP A 269 -28.29 -4.93 -20.61
CA ASP A 269 -28.76 -5.85 -19.56
C ASP A 269 -28.02 -5.67 -18.21
N GLY A 270 -27.02 -4.77 -18.16
CA GLY A 270 -26.20 -4.50 -16.99
C GLY A 270 -24.97 -5.41 -16.82
N SER A 271 -24.75 -6.39 -17.69
CA SER A 271 -23.50 -7.17 -17.74
C SER A 271 -22.32 -6.32 -18.26
N TRP A 272 -21.09 -6.79 -18.09
CA TRP A 272 -19.90 -6.10 -18.61
C TRP A 272 -19.43 -6.75 -19.94
N LYS A 273 -19.16 -5.93 -20.97
CA LYS A 273 -18.50 -6.34 -22.24
C LYS A 273 -17.04 -6.72 -22.04
N ASP A 274 -16.32 -7.21 -23.04
CA ASP A 274 -14.93 -7.65 -22.86
C ASP A 274 -13.97 -6.56 -22.33
N VAL A 275 -12.85 -7.01 -21.75
CA VAL A 275 -11.77 -6.15 -21.24
C VAL A 275 -11.05 -5.49 -22.42
N VAL A 276 -10.94 -4.16 -22.41
CA VAL A 276 -10.23 -3.39 -23.45
C VAL A 276 -9.08 -2.61 -22.83
N ARG A 277 -7.86 -2.83 -23.34
CA ARG A 277 -6.66 -2.07 -22.95
C ARG A 277 -6.75 -0.63 -23.45
N LEU A 278 -6.38 0.35 -22.61
CA LEU A 278 -6.25 1.74 -23.08
C LEU A 278 -5.10 1.90 -24.10
N PRO A 279 -5.20 2.87 -25.02
CA PRO A 279 -4.20 3.06 -26.08
C PRO A 279 -2.82 3.41 -25.54
N ASP A 280 -1.79 3.27 -26.37
CA ASP A 280 -0.38 3.45 -25.98
C ASP A 280 -0.02 4.89 -25.56
N THR A 281 -0.88 5.87 -25.85
CA THR A 281 -0.79 7.22 -25.27
C THR A 281 -0.97 7.20 -23.74
N ILE A 282 -1.77 6.27 -23.22
CA ILE A 282 -1.92 5.99 -21.79
C ILE A 282 -0.98 4.86 -21.37
N ASN A 283 -1.00 3.71 -22.03
CA ASN A 283 -0.24 2.52 -21.60
C ASN A 283 1.07 2.36 -22.39
N THR A 284 2.16 2.91 -21.85
CA THR A 284 3.49 2.80 -22.46
C THR A 284 4.27 1.60 -21.92
N THR A 285 4.99 0.87 -22.77
CA THR A 285 5.82 -0.28 -22.34
C THR A 285 6.93 0.06 -21.35
N ALA A 286 7.40 1.31 -21.32
CA ALA A 286 8.51 1.76 -20.48
C ALA A 286 8.10 2.21 -19.07
N PHE A 287 6.85 2.65 -18.88
CA PHE A 287 6.37 3.34 -17.68
C PHE A 287 5.02 2.80 -17.24
N THR A 288 4.81 2.65 -15.94
CA THR A 288 3.57 2.17 -15.35
C THR A 288 2.43 3.18 -15.56
N ALA A 289 1.20 2.69 -15.73
CA ALA A 289 -0.02 3.47 -15.70
C ALA A 289 -1.01 2.79 -14.73
N SER A 290 -1.34 3.47 -13.64
CA SER A 290 -2.09 2.86 -12.53
C SER A 290 -3.05 3.85 -11.88
N GLN A 291 -3.86 3.35 -10.95
CA GLN A 291 -4.73 4.14 -10.07
C GLN A 291 -5.64 5.12 -10.85
N PRO A 292 -6.41 4.63 -11.85
CA PRO A 292 -7.28 5.48 -12.65
C PRO A 292 -8.35 6.14 -11.78
N ALA A 293 -8.68 7.39 -12.10
CA ALA A 293 -9.80 8.10 -11.53
C ALA A 293 -10.46 8.99 -12.59
N ILE A 294 -11.76 8.80 -12.81
CA ILE A 294 -12.53 9.69 -13.69
C ILE A 294 -13.00 10.90 -12.89
N GLY A 295 -12.65 12.09 -13.38
CA GLY A 295 -13.28 13.34 -13.03
C GLY A 295 -14.11 13.91 -14.18
N PHE A 296 -14.80 15.01 -13.89
CA PHE A 296 -15.74 15.64 -14.80
C PHE A 296 -15.58 17.16 -14.74
N ASP A 297 -15.36 17.78 -15.89
CA ASP A 297 -15.27 19.23 -16.06
C ASP A 297 -16.68 19.81 -16.28
N LYS A 298 -17.20 20.53 -15.27
CA LYS A 298 -18.54 21.14 -15.36
C LYS A 298 -18.65 22.26 -16.39
N ALA A 299 -17.56 22.89 -16.81
CA ALA A 299 -17.59 24.00 -17.77
C ALA A 299 -17.61 23.50 -19.22
N THR A 300 -16.87 22.41 -19.51
CA THR A 300 -16.85 21.81 -20.86
C THR A 300 -17.80 20.63 -21.04
N GLY A 301 -18.37 20.10 -19.94
CA GLY A 301 -19.20 18.91 -19.94
C GLY A 301 -18.45 17.61 -20.27
N ARG A 302 -17.13 17.58 -20.09
CA ARG A 302 -16.26 16.47 -20.52
C ARG A 302 -15.71 15.68 -19.35
N GLU A 303 -15.46 14.40 -19.59
CA GLU A 303 -14.74 13.55 -18.65
C GLU A 303 -13.23 13.74 -18.79
N VAL A 304 -12.52 13.53 -17.68
CA VAL A 304 -11.06 13.57 -17.61
C VAL A 304 -10.59 12.32 -16.89
N LEU A 305 -9.74 11.52 -17.55
CA LEU A 305 -9.02 10.43 -16.90
C LEU A 305 -7.81 11.01 -16.18
N TYR A 306 -7.81 10.95 -14.85
CA TYR A 306 -6.60 11.09 -14.04
C TYR A 306 -6.01 9.69 -13.81
N PHE A 307 -4.69 9.59 -13.75
CA PHE A 307 -3.99 8.35 -13.47
C PHE A 307 -2.58 8.62 -12.94
N VAL A 308 -1.92 7.61 -12.37
CA VAL A 308 -0.59 7.71 -11.77
C VAL A 308 0.45 7.01 -12.64
N SER A 309 1.60 7.66 -12.89
CA SER A 309 2.64 7.16 -13.80
C SER A 309 4.02 7.75 -13.49
N ASP A 310 5.06 6.91 -13.60
CA ASP A 310 6.50 7.24 -13.49
C ASP A 310 7.10 7.75 -14.82
N ARG A 311 6.26 8.18 -15.77
CA ARG A 311 6.70 8.56 -17.12
C ARG A 311 7.55 9.84 -17.14
N LYS A 312 8.46 9.89 -18.12
CA LYS A 312 9.26 11.08 -18.45
C LYS A 312 8.38 12.33 -18.65
N GLY A 313 8.89 13.46 -18.17
CA GLY A 313 8.13 14.73 -18.08
C GLY A 313 7.42 14.90 -16.73
N GLY A 314 7.61 13.97 -15.81
CA GLY A 314 7.23 14.11 -14.41
C GLY A 314 8.14 15.05 -13.61
N LYS A 315 7.75 15.32 -12.36
CA LYS A 315 8.51 16.07 -11.36
C LYS A 315 9.25 15.17 -10.36
N GLY A 316 8.67 14.02 -10.01
CA GLY A 316 9.09 13.20 -8.88
C GLY A 316 9.16 11.70 -9.19
N GLY A 317 8.75 10.89 -8.22
CA GLY A 317 8.65 9.44 -8.34
C GLY A 317 7.40 9.05 -9.11
N MET A 318 6.35 8.63 -8.40
CA MET A 318 5.03 8.44 -9.00
C MET A 318 4.29 9.78 -9.10
N ASP A 319 3.86 10.18 -10.29
CA ASP A 319 3.16 11.46 -10.54
C ASP A 319 1.71 11.27 -10.97
N ILE A 320 0.84 12.27 -10.71
CA ILE A 320 -0.50 12.36 -11.29
C ILE A 320 -0.45 12.99 -12.68
N TRP A 321 -1.03 12.28 -13.64
CA TRP A 321 -1.24 12.69 -15.02
C TRP A 321 -2.72 12.77 -15.33
N TYR A 322 -3.09 13.57 -16.34
CA TYR A 322 -4.46 13.64 -16.81
C TYR A 322 -4.56 13.65 -18.34
N SER A 323 -5.64 13.08 -18.85
CA SER A 323 -6.07 13.16 -20.24
C SER A 323 -7.54 13.54 -20.30
N ASP A 324 -7.88 14.52 -21.14
CA ASP A 324 -9.26 14.77 -21.54
C ASP A 324 -9.79 13.56 -22.33
N ILE A 325 -11.08 13.24 -22.14
CA ILE A 325 -11.80 12.21 -22.89
C ILE A 325 -12.77 12.92 -23.84
N SER A 326 -12.67 12.64 -25.14
CA SER A 326 -13.58 13.16 -26.16
C SER A 326 -14.92 12.40 -26.19
N ALA A 327 -15.92 12.96 -26.86
CA ALA A 327 -17.25 12.35 -26.96
C ALA A 327 -17.25 10.97 -27.69
N ASP A 328 -16.25 10.71 -28.54
CA ASP A 328 -16.02 9.40 -29.17
C ASP A 328 -15.10 8.49 -28.35
N GLY A 329 -14.84 8.83 -27.08
CA GLY A 329 -14.09 8.00 -26.13
C GLY A 329 -12.57 7.96 -26.35
N LYS A 330 -12.01 8.86 -27.16
CA LYS A 330 -10.55 8.97 -27.37
C LYS A 330 -9.91 9.79 -26.26
N PHE A 331 -8.63 9.50 -26.02
CA PHE A 331 -7.80 10.14 -25.02
C PHE A 331 -6.86 11.15 -25.70
N SER A 332 -6.81 12.36 -25.16
CA SER A 332 -5.75 13.34 -25.50
C SER A 332 -4.35 12.84 -25.10
N ILE A 333 -3.30 13.54 -25.52
CA ILE A 333 -1.94 13.30 -25.02
C ILE A 333 -1.90 13.65 -23.53
N PRO A 334 -1.50 12.73 -22.62
CA PRO A 334 -1.49 13.01 -21.19
C PRO A 334 -0.59 14.17 -20.80
N GLN A 335 -1.05 14.98 -19.86
CA GLN A 335 -0.32 16.12 -19.31
C GLN A 335 -0.03 15.88 -17.83
N ASN A 336 1.18 16.22 -17.39
CA ASN A 336 1.54 16.14 -15.97
C ASN A 336 0.72 17.17 -15.19
N LEU A 337 0.13 16.77 -14.05
CA LEU A 337 -0.58 17.71 -13.18
C LEU A 337 0.42 18.49 -12.30
N SER A 338 1.26 19.29 -12.95
CA SER A 338 2.41 19.98 -12.34
C SER A 338 2.03 21.01 -11.27
N SER A 339 0.76 21.36 -11.14
CA SER A 339 0.22 22.18 -10.05
C SER A 339 -0.08 21.39 -8.76
N VAL A 340 -0.02 20.06 -8.81
CA VAL A 340 -0.27 19.12 -7.70
C VAL A 340 0.98 18.30 -7.37
N ASN A 341 1.71 17.82 -8.38
CA ASN A 341 2.86 16.93 -8.20
C ASN A 341 4.04 17.61 -7.49
N THR A 342 4.88 16.81 -6.83
CA THR A 342 6.06 17.17 -6.03
C THR A 342 7.32 16.49 -6.56
N ALA A 343 8.43 16.54 -5.82
CA ALA A 343 9.65 15.79 -6.14
C ALA A 343 9.65 14.35 -5.61
N LYS A 344 8.61 13.92 -4.89
CA LYS A 344 8.48 12.56 -4.35
C LYS A 344 7.26 11.86 -5.00
N ASP A 345 6.47 11.07 -4.25
CA ASP A 345 5.30 10.37 -4.78
C ASP A 345 4.00 11.15 -4.52
N ASP A 346 3.22 11.30 -5.58
CA ASP A 346 1.89 11.90 -5.62
C ASP A 346 0.93 10.92 -6.31
N ILE A 347 0.03 10.30 -5.54
CA ILE A 347 -0.72 9.12 -5.93
C ILE A 347 -2.21 9.18 -5.53
N THR A 348 -2.94 8.10 -5.82
CA THR A 348 -4.35 7.86 -5.47
C THR A 348 -5.27 9.06 -5.75
N PRO A 349 -5.35 9.53 -7.01
CA PRO A 349 -6.27 10.60 -7.38
C PRO A 349 -7.72 10.16 -7.10
N TYR A 350 -8.53 11.04 -6.53
CA TYR A 350 -9.93 10.78 -6.24
C TYR A 350 -10.77 12.05 -6.44
N PHE A 351 -11.66 12.04 -7.43
CA PHE A 351 -12.42 13.23 -7.83
C PHE A 351 -13.84 13.25 -7.25
N LEU A 352 -14.17 14.27 -6.46
CA LEU A 352 -15.54 14.55 -6.01
C LEU A 352 -16.24 15.46 -7.02
N LYS A 353 -17.10 14.87 -7.85
CA LYS A 353 -17.86 15.55 -8.93
C LYS A 353 -18.60 16.79 -8.47
N ASP A 354 -19.31 16.70 -7.34
CA ASP A 354 -20.25 17.74 -6.91
C ASP A 354 -19.57 19.05 -6.56
N ASN A 355 -18.43 18.98 -5.87
CA ASN A 355 -17.68 20.17 -5.42
C ASN A 355 -16.45 20.49 -6.28
N GLN A 356 -16.18 19.67 -7.32
CA GLN A 356 -15.02 19.79 -8.21
C GLN A 356 -13.67 19.73 -7.47
N TYR A 357 -13.58 18.90 -6.42
CA TYR A 357 -12.33 18.65 -5.72
C TYR A 357 -11.61 17.42 -6.29
N LEU A 358 -10.31 17.54 -6.52
CA LEU A 358 -9.41 16.41 -6.71
C LEU A 358 -8.65 16.19 -5.41
N PHE A 359 -8.90 15.07 -4.75
CA PHE A 359 -8.08 14.54 -3.66
C PHE A 359 -6.95 13.71 -4.23
N PHE A 360 -5.85 13.65 -3.50
CA PHE A 360 -4.67 12.84 -3.80
C PHE A 360 -3.88 12.61 -2.52
N SER A 361 -2.97 11.65 -2.55
CA SER A 361 -2.02 11.41 -1.46
C SER A 361 -0.61 11.79 -1.88
N SER A 362 0.16 12.40 -0.98
CA SER A 362 1.53 12.86 -1.26
C SER A 362 2.45 12.69 -0.06
N ASN A 363 3.72 12.36 -0.32
CA ASN A 363 4.78 12.32 0.69
C ASN A 363 5.83 13.45 0.49
N GLY A 364 5.64 14.31 -0.52
CA GLY A 364 6.54 15.43 -0.87
C GLY A 364 6.18 16.79 -0.28
N TYR A 365 4.95 16.97 0.23
CA TYR A 365 4.56 18.14 1.02
C TYR A 365 4.97 18.01 2.50
N LYS A 366 4.73 19.06 3.30
CA LYS A 366 4.84 18.95 4.78
C LYS A 366 3.81 17.91 5.25
N SER A 367 4.31 16.76 5.69
CA SER A 367 3.57 15.57 6.07
C SER A 367 3.64 15.31 7.58
N LEU A 368 2.59 14.69 8.12
CA LEU A 368 2.53 14.07 9.44
C LEU A 368 3.32 12.76 9.46
N GLY A 369 3.38 12.03 8.35
CA GLY A 369 4.25 10.86 8.18
C GLY A 369 3.78 9.94 7.07
N GLY A 370 4.70 9.57 6.16
CA GLY A 370 4.35 8.79 4.97
C GLY A 370 3.57 9.62 3.94
N LEU A 371 2.51 9.03 3.38
CA LEU A 371 1.61 9.64 2.41
C LEU A 371 0.41 10.28 3.14
N ASP A 372 0.28 11.60 3.06
CA ASP A 372 -0.85 12.35 3.61
C ASP A 372 -1.84 12.74 2.51
N ILE A 373 -3.12 12.97 2.88
CA ILE A 373 -4.18 13.36 1.94
C ILE A 373 -4.20 14.88 1.76
N TYR A 374 -4.19 15.31 0.51
CA TYR A 374 -4.32 16.70 0.08
C TYR A 374 -5.50 16.85 -0.89
N TYR A 375 -5.93 18.09 -1.15
CA TYR A 375 -6.85 18.38 -2.25
C TYR A 375 -6.54 19.69 -2.94
N VAL A 376 -6.96 19.76 -4.20
CA VAL A 376 -7.14 21.02 -4.93
C VAL A 376 -8.59 21.15 -5.39
N GLN A 377 -9.13 22.35 -5.33
CA GLN A 377 -10.37 22.66 -6.02
C GLN A 377 -10.02 22.96 -7.48
N LYS A 378 -10.65 22.27 -8.43
CA LYS A 378 -10.54 22.61 -9.85
C LYS A 378 -11.30 23.91 -10.06
N MET A 379 -10.57 25.03 -10.02
CA MET A 379 -11.14 26.37 -10.17
C MET A 379 -11.71 26.53 -11.59
N LEU A 380 -12.91 27.11 -11.70
CA LEU A 380 -13.58 27.31 -12.99
C LEU A 380 -12.76 28.23 -13.89
N MET A 381 -12.71 27.91 -15.19
CA MET A 381 -12.18 28.84 -16.18
C MET A 381 -13.13 30.03 -16.32
N VAL A 382 -12.61 31.22 -16.05
CA VAL A 382 -13.20 32.49 -16.48
C VAL A 382 -12.23 33.11 -17.48
N LEU A 383 -12.72 33.45 -18.67
CA LEU A 383 -11.99 34.17 -19.72
C LEU A 383 -10.73 33.48 -20.31
N GLY A 384 -10.82 32.21 -20.67
CA GLY A 384 -9.94 31.57 -21.67
C GLY A 384 -8.47 31.32 -21.27
N LEU A 385 -8.03 31.78 -20.10
CA LEU A 385 -6.69 31.50 -19.57
C LEU A 385 -6.71 30.24 -18.69
N ARG A 386 -5.86 29.26 -19.00
CA ARG A 386 -5.58 28.11 -18.11
C ARG A 386 -4.75 28.56 -16.91
N LEU A 387 -5.39 29.25 -15.96
CA LEU A 387 -4.77 29.62 -14.68
C LEU A 387 -4.74 28.41 -13.74
N ASN A 388 -3.62 27.70 -13.75
CA ASN A 388 -3.29 26.63 -12.80
C ASN A 388 -2.95 27.20 -11.41
N MET A 389 -3.84 28.04 -10.85
CA MET A 389 -3.73 28.53 -9.47
C MET A 389 -4.22 27.47 -8.49
N ALA A 390 -3.44 26.42 -8.34
CA ALA A 390 -3.60 25.50 -7.23
C ALA A 390 -3.25 26.22 -5.93
N VAL A 391 -4.27 26.69 -5.21
CA VAL A 391 -4.14 26.92 -3.77
C VAL A 391 -4.06 25.53 -3.13
N ILE A 392 -2.86 24.96 -3.10
CA ILE A 392 -2.58 23.71 -2.40
C ILE A 392 -2.83 23.96 -0.92
N ARG A 393 -4.03 23.63 -0.46
CA ARG A 393 -4.37 23.68 0.95
C ARG A 393 -3.97 22.35 1.54
N SER A 394 -2.92 22.35 2.36
CA SER A 394 -2.74 21.27 3.33
C SER A 394 -4.04 21.14 4.12
N ILE A 395 -4.57 19.93 4.21
CA ILE A 395 -5.81 19.68 4.93
C ILE A 395 -5.56 19.91 6.42
N ARG A 396 -6.03 21.03 6.97
CA ARG A 396 -6.58 20.99 8.33
C ARG A 396 -7.83 20.12 8.23
N ALA A 397 -7.87 19.01 8.97
CA ALA A 397 -8.95 18.03 8.91
C ALA A 397 -10.25 18.57 9.53
N THR A 398 -10.95 19.44 8.79
CA THR A 398 -12.32 19.87 9.10
C THR A 398 -13.35 19.38 8.09
N THR A 399 -12.97 18.96 6.87
CA THR A 399 -13.89 18.24 5.96
C THR A 399 -13.18 17.31 4.98
N ILE A 400 -12.25 16.51 5.50
CA ILE A 400 -12.15 15.08 5.17
C ILE A 400 -11.31 14.47 6.27
N HIS A 401 -11.74 13.29 6.74
CA HIS A 401 -10.99 12.59 7.75
C HIS A 401 -9.63 12.26 7.13
N ILE A 402 -8.55 12.72 7.76
CA ILE A 402 -7.34 11.92 7.74
C ILE A 402 -7.73 10.68 8.53
N ILE A 403 -8.30 9.69 7.83
CA ILE A 403 -8.18 8.33 8.30
C ILE A 403 -6.70 8.07 8.16
N ARG A 404 -5.96 8.34 9.24
CA ARG A 404 -4.81 7.53 9.56
C ARG A 404 -5.39 6.14 9.61
N LEU A 405 -5.32 5.42 8.49
CA LEU A 405 -5.38 3.98 8.50
C LEU A 405 -4.10 3.61 9.22
N LYS A 406 -4.21 3.65 10.55
CA LYS A 406 -3.45 2.82 11.42
C LYS A 406 -3.88 1.41 11.04
N MET A 407 -3.29 0.92 9.95
CA MET A 407 -2.83 -0.45 9.90
C MET A 407 -1.83 -0.59 11.05
N ASP A 408 -2.35 -0.55 12.27
CA ASP A 408 -1.81 -1.30 13.38
C ASP A 408 -1.88 -2.74 12.89
N VAL A 409 -0.82 -3.17 12.21
CA VAL A 409 -0.51 -4.58 11.99
C VAL A 409 -0.02 -5.14 13.33
N PHE A 410 -0.84 -4.96 14.36
CA PHE A 410 -0.70 -5.42 15.72
C PHE A 410 -1.69 -6.57 16.01
N THR A 411 -2.12 -7.26 14.95
CA THR A 411 -2.61 -8.65 15.01
C THR A 411 -2.12 -9.44 13.78
N LEU A 412 -0.81 -9.44 13.49
CA LEU A 412 -0.20 -10.47 12.61
C LEU A 412 0.52 -11.57 13.41
N PHE A 413 0.23 -11.70 14.71
CA PHE A 413 0.99 -12.53 15.64
C PHE A 413 0.19 -13.69 16.28
N GLN A 414 -0.97 -14.07 15.71
CA GLN A 414 -1.85 -15.09 16.31
C GLN A 414 -2.48 -16.10 15.31
N ILE A 415 -1.89 -16.32 14.13
CA ILE A 415 -2.41 -17.33 13.16
C ILE A 415 -1.56 -18.61 13.08
N GLU A 416 -0.38 -18.70 13.70
CA GLU A 416 0.37 -19.96 13.87
C GLU A 416 0.35 -20.56 15.30
N LYS A 417 -0.36 -19.94 16.27
CA LYS A 417 -0.45 -20.46 17.65
C LYS A 417 -1.85 -20.82 18.15
N ALA A 418 -2.88 -20.69 17.32
CA ALA A 418 -4.27 -20.99 17.68
C ALA A 418 -4.67 -22.47 17.45
N ALA A 419 -3.74 -23.40 17.61
CA ALA A 419 -4.09 -24.71 18.15
C ALA A 419 -4.08 -24.55 19.68
N PHE A 420 -5.26 -24.65 20.31
CA PHE A 420 -5.59 -24.38 21.72
C PHE A 420 -5.88 -22.92 22.13
N ALA A 421 -6.96 -22.78 22.90
CA ALA A 421 -7.47 -21.61 23.64
C ALA A 421 -8.27 -20.52 22.87
N THR A 422 -9.14 -19.82 23.61
CA THR A 422 -10.38 -19.19 23.11
C THR A 422 -10.41 -17.66 23.15
N GLN A 423 -11.19 -17.09 22.20
CA GLN A 423 -11.73 -15.72 22.09
C GLN A 423 -10.85 -14.59 21.48
N PRO A 424 -11.39 -13.81 20.51
CA PRO A 424 -10.67 -12.72 19.83
C PRO A 424 -10.93 -11.31 20.41
N LYS A 425 -10.01 -10.38 20.12
CA LYS A 425 -10.19 -8.91 20.31
C LYS A 425 -10.21 -8.19 18.96
N LYS A 426 -10.92 -7.06 18.91
CA LYS A 426 -11.27 -6.30 17.69
C LYS A 426 -10.19 -5.31 17.25
N ILE A 427 -10.02 -5.14 15.94
CA ILE A 427 -9.36 -3.97 15.30
C ILE A 427 -10.45 -3.16 14.55
N VAL A 428 -10.28 -1.84 14.46
CA VAL A 428 -11.22 -0.92 13.79
C VAL A 428 -10.54 -0.27 12.59
N SER A 429 -11.09 -0.48 11.40
CA SER A 429 -10.79 0.30 10.19
C SER A 429 -11.97 1.22 9.86
N ALA A 430 -11.70 2.36 9.23
CA ALA A 430 -12.69 3.41 8.99
C ALA A 430 -12.95 3.62 7.48
N THR A 431 -14.11 4.19 7.16
CA THR A 431 -14.49 4.63 5.81
C THR A 431 -15.18 5.98 5.92
N ILE A 432 -14.83 6.93 5.05
CA ILE A 432 -15.45 8.26 5.02
C ILE A 432 -16.71 8.21 4.16
N PHE A 433 -17.84 8.57 4.74
CA PHE A 433 -19.05 8.90 4.00
C PHE A 433 -19.34 10.40 4.16
N THR A 434 -19.31 11.15 3.06
CA THR A 434 -19.79 12.54 3.03
C THR A 434 -21.14 12.62 2.33
N SER A 435 -22.24 12.44 3.07
CA SER A 435 -23.55 12.91 2.63
C SER A 435 -23.74 14.37 3.05
N MET A 436 -23.29 15.31 2.21
CA MET A 436 -23.61 16.74 2.36
C MET A 436 -24.73 17.14 1.41
N THR A 437 -25.96 16.78 1.76
CA THR A 437 -27.17 17.31 1.14
C THR A 437 -27.86 18.32 2.05
N SER A 438 -28.05 19.51 1.51
CA SER A 438 -28.90 20.63 2.00
C SER A 438 -28.33 21.56 3.09
N ARG A 439 -28.66 22.85 2.88
CA ARG A 439 -28.51 24.02 3.78
C ARG A 439 -27.08 24.52 4.02
N LEU A 440 -26.72 25.52 3.21
CA LEU A 440 -26.52 26.89 3.70
C LEU A 440 -26.88 27.85 2.55
N THR A 441 -27.74 28.82 2.86
CA THR A 441 -28.02 30.03 2.07
C THR A 441 -26.96 31.09 2.34
#